data_AF-K1T0E6-F1
#
_entry.id   AF-K1T0E6-F1
#
_cell.length_a   1.000
_cell.length_b   1.000
_cell.length_c   1.000
_cell.angle_alpha   90.00
_cell.angle_beta   90.00
_cell.angle_gamma   90.00
#
_symmetry.space_group_name_H-M   'P 1'
#
loop_
_entity.id
_entity.type
_entity.pdbx_description
1 polymer ?
#
loop_
_entity_poly.entity_id
_entity_poly.type
_entity_poly.pdbx_seq_one_letter_code
_entity_poly.pdbx_strand_id
1 'polypeptide(L)'
;MNGAFAIRGVKIIEGSNGLFVSMPSYKAGNEYKDICFPITQECRKQLHEAVIGAYEQAISQGQDTVAKHHGMQAPEGQPMEMAGM
;
A
#
# COMPACT_ATOMS: atom_id res chain seq x y z
N MET A 1 -2.82 20.03 0.80
CA MET A 1 -2.02 19.98 -0.44
C MET A 1 -2.99 19.81 -1.61
N ASN A 2 -3.20 20.86 -2.40
CA ASN A 2 -4.26 21.01 -3.40
C ASN A 2 -4.04 20.18 -4.68
N GLY A 3 -4.10 18.85 -4.60
CA GLY A 3 -4.05 17.97 -5.78
C GLY A 3 -2.78 18.05 -6.65
N ALA A 4 -1.76 18.80 -6.22
CA ALA A 4 -0.54 19.04 -6.98
C ALA A 4 0.48 17.89 -6.87
N PHE A 5 0.30 16.98 -5.92
CA PHE A 5 1.23 15.90 -5.67
C PHE A 5 0.52 14.68 -5.10
N ALA A 6 0.67 13.52 -5.74
CA ALA A 6 0.12 12.25 -5.29
C ALA A 6 1.26 11.26 -5.10
N ILE A 7 1.37 10.71 -3.88
CA ILE A 7 2.36 9.70 -3.53
C ILE A 7 1.64 8.36 -3.50
N ARG A 8 2.03 7.44 -4.39
CA ARG A 8 1.52 6.06 -4.43
C ARG A 8 2.55 5.13 -3.80
N GLY A 9 2.06 4.04 -3.20
CA GLY A 9 2.92 3.00 -2.61
C GLY A 9 3.28 3.21 -1.14
N VAL A 10 2.59 4.11 -0.44
CA VAL A 10 2.62 4.17 1.03
C VAL A 10 1.96 2.91 1.58
N LYS A 11 2.60 2.25 2.55
CA LYS A 11 2.09 1.03 3.17
C LYS A 11 1.99 1.22 4.68
N ILE A 12 0.98 0.62 5.29
CA ILE A 12 0.87 0.51 6.74
C ILE A 12 1.27 -0.90 7.11
N ILE A 13 2.24 -1.02 8.01
CA ILE A 13 2.82 -2.30 8.44
C ILE A 13 2.66 -2.38 9.95
N GLU A 14 2.28 -3.56 10.44
CA GLU A 14 2.25 -3.84 11.87
C GLU A 14 3.63 -4.36 12.30
N GLY A 15 4.32 -3.60 13.14
CA GLY A 15 5.59 -3.99 13.74
C GLY A 15 5.41 -4.40 15.20
N SER A 16 6.50 -4.85 15.83
CA SER A 16 6.50 -5.26 17.25
C SER A 16 6.14 -4.13 18.23
N ASN A 17 6.23 -2.87 17.81
CA ASN A 17 5.89 -1.68 18.61
C ASN A 17 4.58 -1.01 18.14
N GLY A 18 3.79 -1.68 17.28
CA GLY A 18 2.54 -1.16 16.74
C GLY A 18 2.60 -0.84 15.24
N LEU A 19 1.53 -0.23 14.74
CA LEU A 19 1.36 0.16 13.35
C LEU A 19 2.31 1.30 12.98
N PHE A 20 3.00 1.17 11.85
CA PHE A 20 3.86 2.20 11.30
C PHE A 20 3.65 2.37 9.80
N VAL A 21 3.91 3.59 9.32
CA VAL A 21 3.80 3.96 7.91
C VAL A 21 5.15 3.78 7.22
N SER A 22 5.21 2.88 6.26
CA SER A 22 6.35 2.67 5.36
C SER A 22 6.18 3.51 4.10
N MET A 23 7.19 4.33 3.81
CA MET A 23 7.23 5.18 2.63
C MET A 23 7.50 4.34 1.36
N PRO A 24 7.07 4.83 0.17
CA PRO A 24 7.36 4.14 -1.07
C PRO A 24 8.87 4.17 -1.35
N SER A 25 9.45 2.99 -1.51
CA SER A 25 10.86 2.81 -1.84
C SER A 25 11.02 2.07 -3.17
N TYR A 26 12.12 2.36 -3.86
CA TYR A 26 12.53 1.66 -5.07
C TYR A 26 13.86 0.95 -4.82
N LYS A 27 14.04 -0.21 -5.46
CA LYS A 27 15.28 -0.97 -5.37
C LYS A 27 16.31 -0.36 -6.32
N ALA A 28 17.38 0.21 -5.76
CA ALA A 28 18.52 0.75 -6.49
C ALA A 28 19.70 -0.21 -6.32
N GLY A 29 19.78 -1.23 -7.18
CA GLY A 29 20.80 -2.28 -7.08
C GLY A 29 20.56 -3.18 -5.86
N ASN A 30 21.47 -3.14 -4.88
CA ASN A 30 21.38 -3.92 -3.63
C ASN A 30 20.72 -3.16 -2.47
N GLU A 31 20.41 -1.86 -2.64
CA GLU A 31 19.87 -1.02 -1.57
C GLU A 31 18.47 -0.50 -1.94
N TYR A 32 17.60 -0.34 -0.94
CA TYR A 32 16.30 0.28 -1.12
C TYR A 32 16.39 1.76 -0.79
N LYS A 33 15.94 2.61 -1.71
CA LYS A 33 15.91 4.06 -1.51
C LYS A 33 14.48 4.54 -1.46
N ASP A 34 14.15 5.32 -0.44
CA ASP A 34 12.85 5.96 -0.32
C ASP A 34 12.70 7.03 -1.40
N ILE A 35 11.59 6.97 -2.15
CA ILE A 35 11.22 7.95 -3.18
C ILE A 35 10.77 9.25 -2.50
N CYS A 36 10.13 9.13 -1.34
CA CYS A 36 9.68 10.25 -0.54
C CYS A 36 10.08 10.04 0.91
N PHE A 37 10.71 11.04 1.50
CA PHE A 37 11.02 11.08 2.91
C PHE A 37 10.64 12.46 3.48
N PRO A 38 9.90 12.52 4.59
CA PRO A 38 9.64 13.79 5.27
C PRO A 38 10.95 14.33 5.86
N ILE A 39 11.33 15.56 5.48
CA ILE A 39 12.57 16.20 5.94
C ILE A 39 12.41 16.72 7.37
N THR A 40 11.24 17.25 7.72
CA THR A 40 10.95 17.81 9.04
C THR A 40 10.19 16.82 9.92
N GLN A 41 10.45 16.89 11.24
CA GLN A 41 9.74 16.07 12.23
C GLN A 41 8.23 16.35 12.23
N GLU A 42 7.84 17.61 12.03
CA GLU A 42 6.44 18.01 11.96
C GLU A 42 5.72 17.38 10.76
N CYS A 43 6.32 17.42 9.56
CA CYS A 43 5.76 16.75 8.38
C CYS A 43 5.66 15.23 8.59
N ARG A 44 6.68 14.61 9.21
CA ARG A 44 6.64 13.19 9.55
C ARG A 44 5.44 12.88 10.44
N LYS A 45 5.24 13.67 11.50
CA LYS A 45 4.14 13.49 12.44
C LYS A 45 2.78 13.68 11.76
N GLN A 46 2.58 14.78 11.05
CA GLN A 46 1.33 15.06 10.33
C GLN A 46 1.00 13.97 9.30
N LEU A 47 1.99 13.50 8.54
CA LEU A 47 1.79 12.43 7.57
C LEU A 47 1.44 11.10 8.25
N HIS A 48 2.13 10.78 9.35
CA HIS A 48 1.84 9.58 10.13
C HIS A 48 0.41 9.61 10.70
N GLU A 49 0.03 10.70 11.37
CA GLU A 49 -1.31 10.88 11.92
C GLU A 49 -2.40 10.87 10.83
N ALA A 50 -2.16 11.53 9.70
CA ALA A 50 -3.12 11.53 8.59
C ALA A 50 -3.32 10.14 7.98
N VAL A 51 -2.25 9.37 7.79
CA VAL A 51 -2.33 8.02 7.18
C VAL A 51 -2.95 7.02 8.15
N ILE A 52 -2.53 7.02 9.42
CA ILE A 52 -3.12 6.14 10.44
C ILE A 52 -4.58 6.51 10.69
N GLY A 53 -4.89 7.80 10.83
CA GLY A 53 -6.27 8.24 11.02
C GLY A 53 -7.18 7.89 9.83
N ALA A 54 -6.68 8.02 8.59
CA ALA A 54 -7.42 7.57 7.41
C ALA A 54 -7.61 6.05 7.39
N TYR A 55 -6.64 5.28 7.87
CA TYR A 55 -6.75 3.82 8.00
C TYR A 55 -7.77 3.40 9.07
N GLU A 56 -7.74 4.02 10.25
CA GLU A 56 -8.73 3.76 11.30
C GLU A 56 -10.15 4.14 10.86
N GLN A 57 -10.29 5.27 10.13
CA GLN A 57 -11.54 5.66 9.51
C GLN A 57 -11.97 4.66 8.44
N ALA A 58 -11.05 4.18 7.60
CA ALA A 58 -11.34 3.17 6.58
C ALA A 58 -11.70 1.82 7.20
N ILE A 59 -11.10 1.40 8.32
CA ILE A 59 -11.51 0.19 9.06
C ILE A 59 -12.90 0.38 9.65
N SER A 60 -13.15 1.53 10.29
CA SER A 60 -14.46 1.86 10.86
C SER A 60 -15.56 1.95 9.81
N GLN A 61 -15.20 2.34 8.57
CA GLN A 61 -16.12 2.47 7.43
C GLN A 61 -16.12 1.24 6.50
N GLY A 62 -15.20 0.28 6.67
CA GLY A 62 -14.73 -0.58 5.57
C GLY A 62 -14.28 -1.98 5.96
N GLN A 63 -15.10 -2.70 6.73
CA GLN A 63 -15.26 -4.14 6.50
C GLN A 63 -15.70 -4.45 5.04
N ASP A 64 -16.07 -3.44 4.23
CA ASP A 64 -16.60 -3.59 2.86
C ASP A 64 -15.59 -3.52 1.70
N THR A 65 -14.36 -3.01 1.86
CA THR A 65 -13.48 -2.74 0.68
C THR A 65 -12.15 -3.51 0.63
N VAL A 66 -11.68 -4.11 1.73
CA VAL A 66 -10.38 -4.81 1.74
C VAL A 66 -10.39 -6.13 0.95
N ALA A 67 -11.57 -6.72 0.70
CA ALA A 67 -11.71 -7.90 -0.17
C ALA A 67 -11.44 -7.61 -1.67
N LYS A 68 -11.39 -6.35 -2.11
CA LYS A 68 -11.34 -6.03 -3.55
C LYS A 68 -9.96 -5.80 -4.17
N HIS A 69 -8.87 -5.72 -3.40
CA HIS A 69 -7.54 -5.43 -3.97
C HIS A 69 -6.46 -6.51 -3.76
N HIS A 70 -6.80 -7.64 -3.11
CA HIS A 70 -5.90 -8.82 -3.06
C HIS A 70 -6.42 -10.01 -3.89
N GLY A 71 -7.48 -9.82 -4.68
CA GLY A 71 -8.19 -10.89 -5.40
C GLY A 71 -7.93 -10.99 -6.91
N MET A 72 -6.84 -10.44 -7.44
CA MET A 72 -6.45 -10.63 -8.86
C MET A 72 -5.16 -11.45 -8.97
N GLN A 73 -5.13 -12.63 -8.33
CA GLN A 73 -4.34 -13.73 -8.87
C GLN A 73 -5.30 -14.55 -9.72
N ALA A 74 -5.19 -14.40 -11.04
CA ALA A 74 -5.94 -15.19 -12.00
C ALA A 74 -5.60 -16.68 -11.80
N PRO A 75 -6.58 -17.58 -11.68
CA PRO A 75 -6.34 -19.01 -11.72
C PRO A 75 -6.16 -19.42 -13.20
N GLU A 76 -4.91 -19.50 -13.68
CA GLU A 76 -4.63 -20.16 -14.96
C GLU A 76 -4.43 -21.65 -14.72
N GLY A 77 -5.50 -22.41 -14.96
CA GLY A 77 -5.42 -23.86 -15.04
C GLY A 77 -6.77 -24.53 -15.17
N GLN A 78 -7.29 -24.65 -16.39
CA GLN A 78 -8.07 -25.83 -16.82
C GLN A 78 -7.83 -26.13 -18.32
N PRO A 79 -7.75 -27.42 -18.70
CA PRO A 79 -7.36 -27.89 -20.03
C PRO A 79 -8.55 -27.83 -21.00
N MET A 80 -8.31 -27.48 -22.26
CA MET A 80 -9.31 -27.61 -23.31
C MET A 80 -8.87 -28.67 -24.31
N GLU A 81 -9.44 -29.85 -24.16
CA GLU A 81 -9.44 -30.92 -25.15
C GLU A 81 -10.03 -30.39 -26.46
N MET A 82 -9.31 -30.56 -27.57
CA MET A 82 -9.88 -30.42 -28.90
C MET A 82 -9.66 -31.74 -29.65
N ALA A 83 -10.74 -32.49 -29.76
CA ALA A 83 -10.88 -33.60 -30.67
C ALA A 83 -10.78 -33.10 -32.12
N GLY A 84 -10.16 -33.91 -33.00
CA GLY A 84 -10.43 -33.86 -34.43
C GLY A 84 -9.21 -33.73 -35.35
N MET A 85 -8.39 -34.79 -35.42
CA MET A 85 -7.83 -35.38 -36.65
C MET A 85 -7.12 -36.68 -36.33
#